data_AF-A0A9P4PE51-F1
#
_entry.id   AF-A0A9P4PE51-F1
#
_cell.length_a   1.000
_cell.length_b   1.000
_cell.length_c   1.000
_cell.angle_alpha   90.00
_cell.angle_beta   90.00
_cell.angle_gamma   90.00
#
_symmetry.space_group_name_H-M   'P 1'
#
loop_
_entity.id
_entity.type
_entity.pdbx_description
1 polymer ?
#
loop_
_entity_poly.entity_id
_entity_poly.type
_entity_poly.pdbx_seq_one_letter_code
_entity_poly.pdbx_strand_id
1 'polypeptide(L)' 'VQRNIPKNGAKISISKNFGGLGSGVPASRALVISGSGSCNIFKDANASQKVATIKSGGNDAKFSRVKLQNGVIVCK' A
#
# COMPACT_ATOMS: atom_id res chain seq x y z
N VAL A 1 0.07 -4.61 10.39
CA VAL A 1 -0.74 -3.43 10.75
C VAL A 1 -1.91 -3.30 9.78
N GLN A 2 -3.13 -3.11 10.28
CA GLN A 2 -4.36 -2.98 9.48
C GLN A 2 -4.90 -1.55 9.61
N ARG A 3 -5.43 -0.99 8.53
CA ARG A 3 -6.02 0.36 8.52
C ARG A 3 -7.17 0.46 7.51
N ASN A 4 -8.16 1.30 7.82
CA ASN A 4 -9.20 1.67 6.88
C ASN A 4 -8.65 2.69 5.87
N ILE A 5 -8.85 2.39 4.59
CA ILE A 5 -8.40 3.22 3.48
C ILE A 5 -9.62 3.69 2.67
N PRO A 6 -9.90 5.01 2.57
CA PRO A 6 -10.94 5.53 1.68
C PRO A 6 -10.65 5.26 0.19
N LYS A 7 -11.70 5.03 -0.61
CA LYS A 7 -11.63 4.62 -2.03
C LYS A 7 -11.59 5.74 -3.07
N ASN A 8 -11.49 7.00 -2.65
CA ASN A 8 -11.72 8.13 -3.55
C ASN A 8 -10.46 8.56 -4.34
N GLY A 9 -9.55 7.64 -4.66
CA GLY A 9 -8.29 7.97 -5.34
C GLY A 9 -7.33 8.83 -4.51
N ALA A 10 -7.62 9.02 -3.22
CA ALA A 10 -6.78 9.79 -2.31
C ALA A 10 -5.44 9.09 -2.05
N LYS A 11 -4.36 9.85 -1.97
CA LYS A 11 -3.04 9.35 -1.59
C LYS A 11 -2.96 9.19 -0.08
N ILE A 12 -2.75 7.96 0.38
CA ILE A 12 -2.60 7.65 1.81
C ILE A 12 -1.14 7.39 2.12
N SER A 13 -0.56 8.25 2.93
CA SER A 13 0.82 8.09 3.41
C SER A 13 0.98 6.83 4.26
N ILE A 14 1.94 5.99 3.88
CA ILE A 14 2.23 4.73 4.57
C ILE A 14 2.86 5.00 5.94
N SER A 15 3.81 5.94 6.03
CA SER A 15 4.41 6.34 7.31
C SER A 15 3.38 6.82 8.33
N LYS A 16 2.41 7.64 7.90
CA LYS A 16 1.39 8.21 8.79
C LYS A 16 0.33 7.21 9.23
N ASN A 17 0.04 6.18 8.42
CA ASN A 17 -1.11 5.30 8.64
C ASN A 17 -0.74 3.87 9.04
N PHE A 18 0.50 3.44 8.80
CA PHE A 18 0.95 2.06 8.99
C PHE A 18 2.24 1.97 9.81
N GLY A 19 2.47 2.94 10.72
CA GLY A 19 3.60 2.90 11.66
C GLY A 19 4.97 2.83 10.99
N GLY A 20 5.14 3.46 9.82
CA GLY A 20 6.40 3.37 9.07
C GLY A 20 6.66 2.01 8.42
N LEU A 21 5.61 1.29 7.98
CA LEU A 21 5.75 0.02 7.25
C LEU A 21 6.86 0.11 6.19
N GLY A 22 7.83 -0.80 6.25
CA GLY A 22 9.00 -0.77 5.36
C GLY A 22 10.19 0.08 5.82
N SER A 23 10.15 0.69 7.01
CA SER A 23 11.25 1.52 7.54
C SER A 23 12.46 0.69 8.01
N GLY A 24 12.22 -0.29 8.89
CA GLY A 24 13.25 -1.20 9.41
C GLY A 24 13.33 -2.54 8.67
N VAL A 25 12.19 -3.10 8.29
CA VAL A 25 12.10 -4.36 7.52
C VAL A 25 11.37 -4.08 6.21
N PRO A 26 12.02 -4.25 5.05
CA PRO A 26 11.39 -4.06 3.74
C PRO A 26 10.15 -4.94 3.58
N ALA A 27 9.09 -4.38 3.02
CA ALA A 27 7.87 -5.13 2.71
C ALA A 27 8.03 -5.87 1.38
N SER A 28 7.42 -7.06 1.27
CA SER A 28 7.41 -7.88 0.04
C SER A 28 6.03 -8.42 -0.32
N ARG A 29 5.02 -8.12 0.49
CA ARG A 29 3.63 -8.53 0.25
C ARG A 29 2.65 -7.55 0.88
N ALA A 30 1.47 -7.45 0.29
CA ALA A 30 0.34 -6.69 0.84
C ALA A 30 -0.99 -7.32 0.44
N LEU A 31 -1.99 -7.16 1.29
CA LEU A 31 -3.34 -7.72 1.13
C LEU A 31 -4.39 -6.69 1.56
N VAL A 32 -5.52 -6.66 0.85
CA VAL A 32 -6.74 -5.99 1.31
C VAL A 32 -7.62 -7.05 1.97
N ILE A 33 -7.76 -6.94 3.29
CA ILE A 33 -8.46 -7.94 4.11
C ILE A 33 -9.98 -7.75 4.06
N SER A 34 -10.44 -6.52 3.78
CA SER A 34 -11.86 -6.17 3.70
C SER A 34 -12.08 -4.93 2.83
N GLY A 35 -13.15 -4.91 2.03
CA GLY A 35 -13.52 -3.77 1.18
C GLY A 35 -14.00 -4.23 -0.21
N SER A 36 -14.06 -3.30 -1.16
CA SER A 36 -14.21 -3.62 -2.59
C SER A 36 -13.31 -2.70 -3.42
N GLY A 37 -12.95 -3.06 -4.65
CA GLY A 37 -12.07 -2.25 -5.48
C GLY A 37 -10.60 -2.65 -5.41
N SER A 38 -9.72 -1.76 -5.86
CA SER A 38 -8.29 -2.05 -6.04
C SER A 38 -7.42 -0.90 -5.56
N CYS A 39 -6.28 -1.23 -4.96
CA CYS A 39 -5.32 -0.23 -4.51
C CYS A 39 -3.97 -0.44 -5.17
N ASN A 40 -3.33 0.67 -5.51
CA ASN A 40 -1.96 0.70 -5.96
C ASN A 40 -1.07 1.15 -4.80
N ILE A 41 0.05 0.44 -4.62
CA ILE A 41 1.09 0.79 -3.66
C ILE A 41 2.23 1.44 -4.44
N PHE A 42 2.69 2.58 -3.95
CA PHE A 42 3.82 3.31 -4.49
C PHE A 42 4.89 3.45 -3.41
N LYS A 43 6.17 3.38 -3.78
CA LYS A 43 7.28 3.53 -2.81
C LYS A 43 7.65 4.99 -2.52
N ASP A 44 7.10 5.92 -3.30
CA ASP A 44 7.32 7.36 -3.19
C ASP A 44 6.02 8.13 -2.89
N ALA A 45 6.14 9.31 -2.32
CA ALA A 45 5.01 10.14 -1.91
C ALA A 45 4.22 10.72 -3.11
N ASN A 46 4.87 10.84 -4.27
CA ASN A 46 4.27 11.42 -5.47
C ASN A 46 3.38 10.42 -6.23
N ALA A 47 3.36 9.15 -5.84
CA ALA A 47 2.68 8.06 -6.55
C ALA A 47 3.21 7.85 -7.98
N SER A 48 4.53 7.95 -8.15
CA SER A 48 5.21 7.78 -9.45
C SER A 48 5.80 6.39 -9.66
N GLN A 49 6.28 5.75 -8.58
CA GLN A 49 6.96 4.46 -8.60
C GLN A 49 6.06 3.38 -8.02
N LYS A 50 5.20 2.84 -8.88
CA LYS A 50 4.27 1.76 -8.51
C LYS A 50 5.05 0.49 -8.17
N VAL A 51 4.74 -0.11 -7.03
CA VAL A 51 5.31 -1.34 -6.51
C VAL A 51 4.39 -2.53 -6.78
N ALA A 52 3.09 -2.36 -6.51
CA ALA A 52 2.10 -3.44 -6.65
C ALA A 52 0.68 -2.89 -6.78
N THR A 53 -0.21 -3.74 -7.26
CA THR A 53 -1.66 -3.53 -7.24
C THR A 53 -2.28 -4.65 -6.41
N ILE A 54 -3.06 -4.29 -5.38
CA ILE A 54 -3.81 -5.20 -4.52
C ILE A 54 -5.30 -5.11 -4.86
N LYS A 55 -5.98 -6.25 -4.96
CA LYS A 55 -7.43 -6.33 -5.21
C LYS A 55 -8.14 -6.80 -3.94
N SER A 56 -9.28 -6.18 -3.63
CA SER A 56 -10.09 -6.63 -2.49
C SER A 56 -10.64 -8.04 -2.72
N GLY A 57 -10.56 -8.89 -1.69
CA GLY A 57 -10.96 -10.30 -1.78
C GLY A 57 -10.05 -11.17 -2.64
N GLY A 58 -8.93 -10.62 -3.14
CA GLY A 58 -7.91 -11.38 -3.86
C GLY A 58 -6.81 -11.93 -2.95
N ASN A 59 -5.89 -12.69 -3.54
CA ASN A 59 -4.68 -13.14 -2.86
C ASN A 59 -3.70 -11.99 -2.57
N ASP A 60 -2.71 -12.23 -1.70
CA ASP A 60 -1.63 -11.28 -1.44
C ASP A 60 -0.93 -10.85 -2.75
N ALA A 61 -0.80 -9.54 -2.96
CA ALA A 61 0.10 -9.05 -4.00
C ALA A 61 1.54 -9.17 -3.50
N LYS A 62 2.34 -9.99 -4.19
CA LYS A 62 3.77 -10.16 -3.93
C LYS A 62 4.57 -9.16 -4.76
N PHE A 63 5.65 -8.64 -4.19
CA PHE A 63 6.57 -7.70 -4.84
C PHE A 63 7.98 -7.81 -4.24
N SER A 64 8.96 -7.22 -4.93
CA SER A 64 10.34 -7.19 -4.45
C SER A 64 10.44 -6.44 -3.12
N ARG A 65 11.38 -6.85 -2.26
CA ARG A 65 11.61 -6.22 -0.95
C ARG A 65 11.88 -4.73 -1.14
N VAL A 66 10.99 -3.89 -0.62
CA VAL A 66 11.08 -2.44 -0.77
C VAL A 66 10.72 -1.72 0.53
N LYS A 67 11.42 -0.61 0.78
CA LYS A 67 11.08 0.31 1.86
C LYS A 67 9.90 1.17 1.41
N LEU A 68 8.75 1.00 2.06
CA LEU A 68 7.50 1.72 1.76
C LEU A 68 7.25 2.92 2.67
N GLN A 69 8.18 3.25 3.57
CA GLN A 69 7.99 4.30 4.57
C GLN A 69 7.57 5.65 3.95
N ASN A 70 8.20 6.04 2.85
CA ASN A 70 7.90 7.28 2.13
C ASN A 70 6.82 7.11 1.06
N GLY A 71 6.25 5.92 0.94
CA GLY A 71 5.28 5.55 -0.06
C GLY A 71 3.86 5.96 0.26
N VAL A 72 3.00 5.81 -0.74
CA VAL A 72 1.55 6.03 -0.61
C VAL A 72 0.75 4.86 -1.16
N ILE A 73 -0.44 4.68 -0.62
CA ILE A 73 -1.46 3.77 -1.14
C ILE A 73 -2.56 4.62 -1.78
N VAL A 74 -2.99 4.24 -2.98
CA VAL A 74 -4.08 4.91 -3.72
C VAL A 74 -5.10 3.86 -4.11
N CYS A 75 -6.31 3.96 -3.57
CA CYS A 75 -7.41 3.02 -3.86
C CYS A 75 -8.45 3.64 -4.80
N LYS A 76 -9.03 2.79 -5.64
CA LYS A 76 -10.18 3.04 -6.51
C LYS A 76 -11.29 2.06 -6.17
#